data_AF-A0A0Q4KHY5-F1
#
_entry.id   AF-A0A0Q4KHY5-F1
#
_cell.length_a   1.000
_cell.length_b   1.000
_cell.length_c   1.000
_cell.angle_alpha   90.00
_cell.angle_beta   90.00
_cell.angle_gamma   90.00
#
_symmetry.space_group_name_H-M   'P 1'
#
loop_
_entity.id
_entity.type
_entity.pdbx_description
1 polymer ?
#
loop_
_entity_poly.entity_id
_entity_poly.type
_entity_poly.pdbx_seq_one_letter_code
_entity_poly.pdbx_strand_id
1 'polypeptide(L)'
;MLGALLMLSAAAAPAPRCAPTRLAACRDTNQLIMAPAFTAAVRRFIGTRKASYLYANGDVADQQIEVLHGPPDEPTRIGSLYRFTACRAHSCPEKGAAVLDPAGKIVALAILYSPCATADARDCNRRNDLVVFMRERDRQQRIEVVANLRAWAVDQVAASYTLPGQPKVRFGGMQLIDPTAVR
;
A
#
# COMPACT_ATOMS: atom_id res chain seq x y z
N MET A 1 -40.00 -49.55 22.60
CA MET A 1 -38.76 -48.74 22.67
C MET A 1 -38.56 -48.09 21.30
N LEU A 2 -38.96 -46.84 21.12
CA LEU A 2 -38.62 -46.04 19.93
C LEU A 2 -37.78 -44.86 20.39
N GLY A 3 -36.50 -44.87 20.04
CA GLY A 3 -35.58 -43.75 20.24
C GLY A 3 -35.56 -42.90 18.98
N ALA A 4 -36.03 -41.66 19.07
CA ALA A 4 -35.88 -40.66 18.02
C ALA A 4 -34.46 -40.06 18.09
N LEU A 5 -33.61 -40.36 17.11
CA LEU A 5 -32.35 -39.65 16.91
C LEU A 5 -32.64 -38.27 16.28
N LEU A 6 -32.49 -37.21 17.07
CA LEU A 6 -32.38 -35.84 16.59
C LEU A 6 -31.00 -35.63 15.98
N MET A 7 -30.92 -35.55 14.65
CA MET A 7 -29.71 -35.06 13.97
C MET A 7 -29.66 -33.53 14.06
N LEU A 8 -28.83 -33.00 14.95
CA LEU A 8 -28.46 -31.58 14.93
C LEU A 8 -27.51 -31.33 13.76
N SER A 9 -28.01 -30.67 12.71
CA SER A 9 -27.15 -30.11 11.66
C SER A 9 -26.44 -28.87 12.21
N ALA A 10 -25.14 -28.98 12.45
CA ALA A 10 -24.30 -27.83 12.79
C ALA A 10 -24.16 -26.92 11.56
N ALA A 11 -24.85 -25.78 11.56
CA ALA A 11 -24.66 -24.76 10.53
C ALA A 11 -23.25 -24.14 10.68
N ALA A 12 -22.40 -24.29 9.67
CA ALA A 12 -21.10 -23.65 9.63
C ALA A 12 -21.28 -22.12 9.62
N ALA A 13 -20.58 -21.41 10.51
CA ALA A 13 -20.58 -19.95 10.51
C ALA A 13 -20.02 -19.43 9.17
N PRO A 14 -20.61 -18.39 8.56
CA PRO A 14 -20.13 -17.85 7.31
C PRO A 14 -18.68 -17.37 7.46
N ALA A 15 -17.85 -17.72 6.47
CA ALA A 15 -16.44 -17.32 6.45
C ALA A 15 -16.31 -15.79 6.64
N PRO A 16 -15.34 -15.33 7.46
CA PRO A 16 -15.15 -13.91 7.66
C PRO A 16 -14.87 -13.24 6.32
N ARG A 17 -15.59 -12.15 6.03
CA ARG A 17 -15.39 -11.35 4.82
C ARG A 17 -14.29 -10.33 5.08
N CYS A 18 -13.45 -10.10 4.06
CA CYS A 18 -12.47 -9.01 4.08
C CYS A 18 -13.16 -7.70 4.48
N ALA A 19 -12.53 -7.00 5.42
CA ALA A 19 -12.90 -5.67 5.85
C ALA A 19 -11.66 -5.02 6.50
N PRO A 20 -11.61 -3.68 6.61
CA PRO A 20 -10.52 -3.01 7.32
C PRO A 20 -10.32 -3.54 8.74
N THR A 21 -11.39 -3.91 9.45
CA THR A 21 -11.33 -4.50 10.80
C THR A 21 -11.04 -6.01 10.83
N ARG A 22 -10.91 -6.65 9.67
CA ARG A 22 -10.70 -8.10 9.50
C ARG A 22 -9.67 -8.39 8.40
N LEU A 23 -8.48 -7.81 8.54
CA LEU A 23 -7.43 -7.86 7.51
C LEU A 23 -6.97 -9.27 7.15
N ALA A 24 -6.99 -10.20 8.11
CA ALA A 24 -6.64 -11.60 7.87
C ALA A 24 -7.56 -12.31 6.87
N ALA A 25 -8.77 -11.78 6.66
CA ALA A 25 -9.74 -12.31 5.69
C ALA A 25 -9.59 -11.68 4.29
N CYS A 26 -8.67 -10.72 4.12
CA CYS A 26 -8.38 -10.09 2.84
C CYS A 26 -7.34 -10.90 2.08
N ARG A 27 -7.70 -11.35 0.88
CA ARG A 27 -6.80 -12.12 0.00
C ARG A 27 -5.78 -11.24 -0.69
N ASP A 28 -6.14 -9.99 -0.95
CA ASP A 28 -5.37 -9.04 -1.72
C ASP A 28 -5.77 -7.60 -1.39
N THR A 29 -5.03 -6.64 -1.95
CA THR A 29 -5.28 -5.20 -1.79
C THR A 29 -6.61 -4.75 -2.41
N ASN A 30 -7.08 -5.40 -3.48
CA ASN A 30 -8.32 -5.03 -4.17
C ASN A 30 -9.53 -5.16 -3.25
N GLN A 31 -9.59 -6.20 -2.42
CA GLN A 31 -10.68 -6.36 -1.46
C GLN A 31 -10.70 -5.26 -0.39
N LEU A 32 -9.52 -4.71 -0.05
CA LEU A 32 -9.39 -3.64 0.94
C LEU A 32 -9.69 -2.26 0.33
N ILE A 33 -9.10 -1.95 -0.82
CA ILE A 33 -9.22 -0.63 -1.47
C ILE A 33 -10.64 -0.33 -1.96
N MET A 34 -11.40 -1.36 -2.35
CA MET A 34 -12.79 -1.21 -2.75
C MET A 34 -13.73 -0.89 -1.59
N ALA A 35 -13.27 -1.01 -0.33
CA ALA A 35 -14.06 -0.64 0.83
C ALA A 35 -14.07 0.90 1.02
N PRO A 36 -15.23 1.58 0.97
CA PRO A 36 -15.30 3.04 1.14
C PRO A 36 -14.71 3.54 2.46
N ALA A 37 -14.80 2.73 3.51
CA ALA A 37 -14.22 3.05 4.82
C ALA A 37 -12.69 3.15 4.77
N PHE A 38 -12.03 2.33 3.93
CA PHE A 38 -10.57 2.35 3.78
C PHE A 38 -10.11 3.55 2.95
N THR A 39 -10.75 3.86 1.81
CA THR A 39 -10.40 5.06 1.02
C THR A 39 -10.67 6.34 1.81
N ALA A 40 -11.74 6.39 2.61
CA ALA A 40 -11.97 7.47 3.56
C ALA A 40 -10.87 7.55 4.63
N ALA A 41 -10.35 6.43 5.11
CA ALA A 41 -9.23 6.40 6.05
C ALA A 41 -7.92 6.91 5.41
N VAL A 42 -7.64 6.55 4.15
CA VAL A 42 -6.49 7.08 3.39
C VAL A 42 -6.56 8.59 3.29
N ARG A 43 -7.72 9.14 2.88
CA ARG A 43 -7.94 10.60 2.79
C ARG A 43 -7.73 11.29 4.13
N ARG A 44 -8.30 10.76 5.22
CA ARG A 44 -8.08 11.31 6.56
C ARG A 44 -6.64 11.20 7.03
N PHE A 45 -5.93 10.14 6.64
CA PHE A 45 -4.54 9.93 7.05
C PHE A 45 -3.61 10.93 6.37
N ILE A 46 -3.78 11.18 5.07
CA ILE A 46 -2.93 12.07 4.27
C ILE A 46 -3.30 13.56 4.46
N GLY A 47 -4.59 13.87 4.62
CA GLY A 47 -5.11 15.24 4.64
C GLY A 47 -5.20 15.84 3.24
N THR A 48 -5.18 17.18 3.16
CA THR A 48 -5.35 17.96 1.91
C THR A 48 -4.03 18.20 1.15
N ARG A 49 -3.03 17.35 1.38
CA ARG A 49 -1.68 17.55 0.84
C ARG A 49 -1.69 17.37 -0.67
N LYS A 50 -0.98 18.27 -1.37
CA LYS A 50 -0.66 18.15 -2.79
C LYS A 50 0.80 17.81 -3.03
N ALA A 51 1.06 17.04 -4.08
CA ALA A 51 2.40 16.72 -4.55
C ALA A 51 2.36 16.17 -5.99
N SER A 52 3.56 16.01 -6.54
CA SER A 52 3.81 15.60 -7.92
C SER A 52 4.49 14.23 -7.93
N TYR A 53 3.80 13.17 -7.47
CA TYR A 53 4.36 11.81 -7.47
C TYR A 53 3.99 11.06 -8.74
N LEU A 54 2.70 10.99 -9.06
CA LEU A 54 2.15 10.31 -10.24
C LEU A 54 1.66 11.28 -11.33
N TYR A 55 1.33 12.50 -10.94
CA TYR A 55 0.89 13.59 -11.82
C TYR A 55 1.03 14.93 -11.10
N ALA A 56 1.13 16.01 -11.88
CA ALA A 56 1.50 17.33 -11.38
C ALA A 56 0.46 17.90 -10.40
N ASN A 57 0.94 18.34 -9.22
CA ASN A 57 0.16 19.06 -8.21
C ASN A 57 -1.18 18.39 -7.82
N GLY A 58 -1.19 17.06 -7.86
CA GLY A 58 -2.33 16.23 -7.52
C GLY A 58 -2.58 16.14 -6.02
N ASP A 59 -3.80 15.79 -5.64
CA ASP A 59 -4.09 15.37 -4.26
C ASP A 59 -3.34 14.06 -3.95
N VAL A 60 -2.63 14.03 -2.82
CA VAL A 60 -1.79 12.87 -2.48
C VAL A 60 -2.63 11.66 -2.07
N ALA A 61 -3.81 11.87 -1.49
CA ALA A 61 -4.70 10.75 -1.15
C ALA A 61 -5.28 10.11 -2.41
N ASP A 62 -5.64 10.92 -3.43
CA ASP A 62 -6.04 10.42 -4.74
C ASP A 62 -4.92 9.61 -5.40
N GLN A 63 -3.70 10.15 -5.42
CA GLN A 63 -2.54 9.43 -5.94
C GLN A 63 -2.29 8.11 -5.20
N GLN A 64 -2.42 8.10 -3.86
CA GLN A 64 -2.26 6.91 -3.06
C GLN A 64 -3.34 5.84 -3.35
N ILE A 65 -4.59 6.26 -3.53
CA ILE A 65 -5.69 5.35 -3.87
C ILE A 65 -5.45 4.77 -5.28
N GLU A 66 -4.99 5.58 -6.22
CA GLU A 66 -4.72 5.15 -7.59
C GLU A 66 -3.68 4.04 -7.69
N VAL A 67 -2.56 4.15 -6.96
CA VAL A 67 -1.53 3.09 -6.92
C VAL A 67 -1.95 1.84 -6.14
N LEU A 68 -3.03 1.93 -5.35
CA LEU A 68 -3.61 0.79 -4.62
C LEU A 68 -4.74 0.10 -5.38
N HIS A 69 -5.19 0.64 -6.52
CA HIS A 69 -6.36 0.17 -7.27
C HIS A 69 -6.06 -0.76 -8.46
N GLY A 70 -4.79 -0.91 -8.86
CA GLY A 70 -4.44 -1.80 -9.97
C GLY A 70 -4.17 -3.24 -9.53
N PRO A 71 -3.38 -4.00 -10.30
CA PRO A 71 -3.00 -5.37 -9.96
C PRO A 71 -2.42 -5.47 -8.53
N PRO A 72 -3.03 -6.27 -7.64
CA PRO A 72 -2.59 -6.37 -6.26
C PRO A 72 -1.50 -7.44 -6.12
N ASP A 73 -0.67 -7.28 -5.08
CA ASP A 73 0.17 -8.36 -4.58
C ASP A 73 -0.51 -9.04 -3.38
N GLU A 74 0.00 -10.21 -2.96
CA GLU A 74 -0.46 -10.86 -1.74
C GLU A 74 -0.09 -10.06 -0.47
N PRO A 75 -0.99 -9.98 0.53
CA PRO A 75 -0.71 -9.28 1.78
C PRO A 75 0.46 -9.94 2.52
N THR A 76 1.43 -9.12 2.95
CA THR A 76 2.60 -9.58 3.71
C THR A 76 2.49 -9.15 5.18
N ARG A 77 3.00 -9.95 6.12
CA ARG A 77 3.09 -9.55 7.54
C ARG A 77 4.37 -8.77 7.85
N ILE A 78 4.26 -7.82 8.78
CA ILE A 78 5.39 -7.16 9.44
C ILE A 78 5.16 -7.30 10.95
N GLY A 79 5.62 -8.41 11.54
CA GLY A 79 5.19 -8.80 12.89
C GLY A 79 3.67 -9.00 12.95
N SER A 80 2.98 -8.20 13.78
CA SER A 80 1.52 -8.21 13.86
C SER A 80 0.81 -7.34 12.82
N LEU A 81 1.55 -6.49 12.10
CA LEU A 81 1.01 -5.59 11.08
C LEU A 81 0.81 -6.32 9.74
N TYR A 82 -0.02 -5.74 8.88
CA TYR A 82 -0.22 -6.19 7.51
C TYR A 82 0.22 -5.11 6.54
N ARG A 83 0.96 -5.51 5.49
CA ARG A 83 1.30 -4.68 4.35
C ARG A 83 0.50 -5.17 3.13
N PHE A 84 -0.34 -4.30 2.61
CA PHE A 84 -1.06 -4.48 1.37
C PHE A 84 -0.39 -3.66 0.29
N THR A 85 -0.09 -4.26 -0.86
CA THR A 85 0.54 -3.57 -1.99
C THR A 85 -0.19 -3.84 -3.29
N ALA A 86 -0.11 -2.89 -4.20
CA ALA A 86 -0.58 -3.03 -5.57
C ALA A 86 0.24 -2.12 -6.47
N CYS A 87 0.01 -2.21 -7.78
CA CYS A 87 0.57 -1.27 -8.74
C CYS A 87 -0.49 -0.37 -9.35
N ARG A 88 -0.06 0.75 -9.93
CA ARG A 88 -0.92 1.60 -10.74
C ARG A 88 -1.31 0.87 -12.02
N ALA A 89 -2.60 0.90 -12.37
CA ALA A 89 -3.08 0.33 -13.61
C ALA A 89 -2.29 0.91 -14.81
N HIS A 90 -1.84 0.03 -15.72
CA HIS A 90 -1.05 0.38 -16.91
C HIS A 90 0.33 1.02 -16.66
N SER A 91 0.76 1.19 -15.41
CA SER A 91 2.08 1.74 -15.05
C SER A 91 2.63 0.99 -13.83
N CYS A 92 2.77 -0.33 -13.99
CA CYS A 92 3.01 -1.21 -12.86
C CYS A 92 4.37 -1.02 -12.12
N PRO A 93 5.40 -0.36 -12.69
CA PRO A 93 6.54 0.12 -11.91
C PRO A 93 6.19 1.15 -10.82
N GLU A 94 5.07 1.86 -10.96
CA GLU A 94 4.52 2.73 -9.93
C GLU A 94 3.62 1.91 -9.00
N LYS A 95 3.94 1.90 -7.70
CA LYS A 95 3.33 0.99 -6.73
C LYS A 95 2.90 1.69 -5.46
N GLY A 96 1.86 1.16 -4.84
CA GLY A 96 1.32 1.62 -3.57
C GLY A 96 1.56 0.59 -2.48
N ALA A 97 1.79 1.06 -1.25
CA ALA A 97 1.74 0.22 -0.06
C ALA A 97 0.87 0.87 1.02
N ALA A 98 0.09 0.05 1.72
CA ALA A 98 -0.59 0.41 2.95
C ALA A 98 -0.20 -0.56 4.06
N VAL A 99 0.34 -0.02 5.15
CA VAL A 99 0.64 -0.79 6.36
C VAL A 99 -0.44 -0.50 7.39
N LEU A 100 -1.11 -1.54 7.85
CA LEU A 100 -2.18 -1.45 8.83
C LEU A 100 -1.89 -2.29 10.07
N ASP A 101 -2.36 -1.82 11.21
CA ASP A 101 -2.42 -2.65 12.42
C ASP A 101 -3.57 -3.67 12.37
N PRO A 102 -3.62 -4.67 13.27
CA PRO A 102 -4.71 -5.65 13.28
C PRO A 102 -6.12 -5.09 13.40
N ALA A 103 -6.27 -3.85 13.90
CA ALA A 103 -7.56 -3.18 14.01
C ALA A 103 -7.97 -2.43 12.73
N GLY A 104 -7.12 -2.43 11.69
CA GLY A 104 -7.38 -1.75 10.43
C GLY A 104 -6.97 -0.28 10.41
N LYS A 105 -6.21 0.17 11.41
CA LYS A 105 -5.69 1.55 11.42
C LYS A 105 -4.45 1.63 10.55
N ILE A 106 -4.44 2.62 9.67
CA ILE A 106 -3.26 2.94 8.84
C ILE A 106 -2.11 3.40 9.75
N VAL A 107 -1.00 2.67 9.67
CA VAL A 107 0.28 2.99 10.30
C VAL A 107 1.16 3.78 9.33
N ALA A 108 1.23 3.33 8.08
CA ALA A 108 1.97 4.01 7.02
C ALA A 108 1.29 3.82 5.66
N LEU A 109 1.50 4.79 4.78
CA LEU A 109 1.17 4.71 3.36
C LEU A 109 2.44 5.00 2.57
N ALA A 110 2.62 4.35 1.42
CA ALA A 110 3.77 4.61 0.58
C ALA A 110 3.41 4.60 -0.91
N ILE A 111 4.16 5.41 -1.66
CA ILE A 111 4.12 5.47 -3.12
C ILE A 111 5.56 5.26 -3.61
N LEU A 112 5.76 4.21 -4.39
CA LEU A 112 6.93 4.02 -5.23
C LEU A 112 6.61 4.62 -6.60
N TYR A 113 7.35 5.63 -7.04
CA TYR A 113 7.05 6.37 -8.25
C TYR A 113 8.31 6.65 -9.06
N SER A 114 8.13 6.89 -10.36
CA SER A 114 9.16 7.47 -11.20
C SER A 114 8.96 8.99 -11.24
N PRO A 115 9.98 9.81 -10.94
CA PRO A 115 9.86 11.26 -10.96
C PRO A 115 9.59 11.85 -12.36
N CYS A 116 9.51 11.03 -13.42
CA CYS A 116 9.23 11.46 -14.78
C CYS A 116 7.83 12.00 -15.02
N ALA A 117 6.84 11.67 -14.19
CA ALA A 117 5.48 12.15 -14.41
C ALA A 117 5.37 13.69 -14.36
N THR A 118 6.37 14.37 -13.79
CA THR A 118 6.27 15.81 -13.47
C THR A 118 7.59 16.60 -13.61
N ALA A 119 8.69 16.00 -14.08
CA ALA A 119 10.02 16.63 -14.17
C ALA A 119 10.61 16.63 -15.58
N ASP A 120 11.54 17.55 -15.82
CA ASP A 120 12.26 17.71 -17.09
C ASP A 120 13.17 16.49 -17.39
N ALA A 121 13.11 15.97 -18.62
CA ALA A 121 13.14 14.54 -18.92
C ALA A 121 14.51 13.82 -18.87
N ARG A 122 15.61 14.48 -18.49
CA ARG A 122 16.97 13.95 -18.77
C ARG A 122 17.48 12.88 -17.81
N ASP A 123 17.03 12.85 -16.56
CA ASP A 123 17.52 11.90 -15.52
C ASP A 123 16.40 11.13 -14.80
N CYS A 124 15.14 11.38 -15.16
CA CYS A 124 13.98 10.85 -14.47
C CYS A 124 13.71 9.36 -14.82
N ASN A 125 14.08 8.90 -16.03
CA ASN A 125 13.70 7.57 -16.57
C ASN A 125 14.56 6.42 -16.01
N ARG A 126 15.46 6.70 -15.07
CA ARG A 126 16.46 5.73 -14.62
C ARG A 126 16.38 5.41 -13.13
N ARG A 127 15.41 5.97 -12.41
CA ARG A 127 15.23 5.65 -10.99
C ARG A 127 13.77 5.68 -10.57
N ASN A 128 13.46 4.89 -9.54
CA ASN A 128 12.23 5.03 -8.78
C ASN A 128 12.55 5.49 -7.36
N ASP A 129 11.78 6.44 -6.88
CA ASP A 129 11.88 7.00 -5.53
C ASP A 129 10.69 6.50 -4.69
N LEU A 130 10.92 6.27 -3.40
CA LEU A 130 9.90 5.88 -2.44
C LEU A 130 9.53 7.09 -1.56
N VAL A 131 8.26 7.43 -1.48
CA VAL A 131 7.74 8.32 -0.45
C VAL A 131 6.91 7.52 0.54
N VAL A 132 7.16 7.72 1.84
CA VAL A 132 6.45 7.07 2.95
C VAL A 132 5.79 8.15 3.81
N PHE A 133 4.48 8.05 3.97
CA PHE A 133 3.70 8.84 4.92
C PHE A 133 3.52 8.04 6.21
N MET A 134 4.11 8.52 7.30
CA MET A 134 4.06 7.86 8.60
C MET A 134 4.15 8.94 9.69
N ARG A 135 3.24 8.91 10.66
CA ARG A 135 3.26 9.88 11.76
C ARG A 135 4.51 9.66 12.60
N GLU A 136 5.10 10.73 13.12
CA GLU A 136 6.35 10.70 13.86
C GLU A 136 6.30 9.74 15.06
N ARG A 137 5.20 9.79 15.82
CA ARG A 137 4.96 8.87 16.95
C ARG A 137 4.97 7.40 16.53
N ASP A 138 4.40 7.08 15.36
CA ASP A 138 4.31 5.71 14.87
C ASP A 138 5.69 5.28 14.36
N ARG A 139 6.46 6.20 13.74
CA ARG A 139 7.85 5.96 13.29
C ARG A 139 8.78 5.59 14.45
N GLN A 140 8.69 6.30 15.57
CA GLN A 140 9.50 6.03 16.76
C GLN A 140 9.18 4.67 17.41
N GLN A 141 7.91 4.24 17.34
CA GLN A 141 7.45 2.99 17.94
C GLN A 141 7.59 1.78 17.02
N ARG A 142 7.71 1.99 15.70
CA ARG A 142 7.60 0.95 14.67
C ARG A 142 8.66 1.11 13.59
N ILE A 143 9.93 1.19 14.01
CA ILE A 143 11.07 1.39 13.12
C ILE A 143 11.17 0.30 12.03
N GLU A 144 10.68 -0.91 12.32
CA GLU A 144 10.61 -2.04 11.40
C GLU A 144 9.76 -1.76 10.17
N VAL A 145 8.73 -0.89 10.28
CA VAL A 145 7.86 -0.53 9.16
C VAL A 145 8.64 0.22 8.09
N VAL A 146 9.49 1.16 8.50
CA VAL A 146 10.32 1.96 7.59
C VAL A 146 11.33 1.06 6.87
N ALA A 147 12.01 0.19 7.61
CA ALA A 147 12.97 -0.75 7.04
C ALA A 147 12.29 -1.73 6.06
N ASN A 148 11.10 -2.24 6.42
CA ASN A 148 10.35 -3.15 5.57
C ASN A 148 9.87 -2.49 4.27
N LEU A 149 9.35 -1.27 4.34
CA LEU A 149 8.91 -0.52 3.15
C LEU A 149 10.09 -0.18 2.23
N ARG A 150 11.25 0.19 2.80
CA ARG A 150 12.46 0.42 2.01
C ARG A 150 12.92 -0.86 1.31
N ALA A 151 12.99 -1.98 2.03
CA ALA A 151 13.39 -3.26 1.46
C ALA A 151 12.44 -3.69 0.34
N TRP A 152 11.13 -3.60 0.58
CA TRP A 152 10.11 -3.84 -0.43
C TRP A 152 10.33 -3.02 -1.69
N ALA A 153 10.52 -1.70 -1.57
CA ALA A 153 10.71 -0.84 -2.72
C ALA A 153 12.00 -1.21 -3.50
N VAL A 154 13.09 -1.54 -2.80
CA VAL A 154 14.32 -2.03 -3.44
C VAL A 154 14.06 -3.31 -4.24
N ASP A 155 13.33 -4.27 -3.67
CA ASP A 155 12.98 -5.52 -4.34
C ASP A 155 12.08 -5.29 -5.56
N GLN A 156 11.08 -4.41 -5.44
CA GLN A 156 10.19 -4.07 -6.57
C GLN A 156 10.96 -3.43 -7.73
N VAL A 157 11.92 -2.55 -7.43
CA VAL A 157 12.76 -1.93 -8.47
C VAL A 157 13.70 -2.96 -9.09
N ALA A 158 14.31 -3.84 -8.28
CA ALA A 158 15.18 -4.89 -8.79
C ALA A 158 14.44 -5.92 -9.66
N ALA A 159 13.17 -6.20 -9.35
CA ALA A 159 12.30 -7.09 -10.10
C ALA A 159 11.62 -6.44 -11.31
N SER A 160 11.75 -5.12 -11.48
CA SER A 160 11.13 -4.41 -12.60
C SER A 160 11.69 -4.89 -13.94
N TYR A 161 10.79 -5.26 -14.85
CA TYR A 161 11.18 -5.71 -16.19
C TYR A 161 11.89 -4.59 -16.95
N THR A 162 13.02 -4.94 -17.57
CA THR A 162 13.78 -4.05 -18.44
C THR A 162 13.96 -4.76 -19.77
N LEU A 163 13.73 -4.04 -20.87
CA LEU A 163 13.95 -4.61 -22.20
C LEU A 163 15.44 -4.93 -22.39
N PRO A 164 15.79 -6.01 -23.12
CA PRO A 164 17.18 -6.29 -23.47
C PRO A 164 17.88 -5.05 -24.06
N GLY A 165 19.05 -4.71 -23.51
CA GLY A 165 19.82 -3.53 -23.93
C GLY A 165 19.44 -2.21 -23.24
N GLN A 166 18.38 -2.18 -22.42
CA GLN A 166 18.09 -1.01 -21.59
C GLN A 166 18.82 -1.06 -20.25
N PRO A 167 19.30 0.09 -19.73
CA PRO A 167 19.87 0.15 -18.40
C PRO A 167 18.82 -0.19 -17.35
N LYS A 168 19.21 -0.93 -16.31
CA LYS A 168 18.31 -1.23 -15.20
C LYS A 168 17.89 0.04 -14.48
N VAL A 169 16.60 0.11 -14.12
CA VAL A 169 16.09 1.12 -13.19
C VAL A 169 16.75 0.89 -11.83
N ARG A 170 17.17 1.96 -11.17
CA ARG A 170 17.76 1.91 -9.82
C ARG A 170 16.80 2.45 -8.77
N PHE A 171 16.95 2.00 -7.53
CA PHE A 171 16.29 2.65 -6.41
C PHE A 171 17.00 3.99 -6.14
N GLY A 172 16.28 5.11 -6.24
CA GLY A 172 16.87 6.45 -6.12
C GLY A 172 17.00 6.91 -4.67
N GLY A 173 15.94 6.78 -3.89
CA GLY A 173 15.95 7.15 -2.49
C GLY A 173 14.61 6.94 -1.80
N MET A 174 14.57 7.25 -0.51
CA MET A 174 13.35 7.22 0.29
C MET A 174 13.17 8.54 1.04
N GLN A 175 11.97 9.10 0.97
CA GLN A 175 11.54 10.22 1.81
C GLN A 175 10.50 9.75 2.82
N LEU A 176 10.64 10.17 4.09
CA LEU A 176 9.60 10.02 5.11
C LEU A 176 8.93 11.37 5.36
N ILE A 177 7.61 11.35 5.44
CA ILE A 177 6.78 12.54 5.69
C ILE A 177 5.82 12.22 6.84
N ASP A 178 5.83 13.05 7.87
CA ASP A 178 4.71 13.07 8.81
C ASP A 178 3.51 13.73 8.13
N PRO A 179 2.39 12.99 7.91
CA PRO A 179 1.27 13.54 7.20
C PRO A 179 0.60 14.70 7.94
N THR A 180 0.78 14.80 9.27
CA THR A 180 0.22 15.84 10.13
C THR A 180 1.10 17.08 10.24
N ALA A 181 2.37 16.99 9.82
CA ALA A 181 3.23 18.17 9.75
C ALA A 181 2.67 19.15 8.71
N VAL A 182 2.45 20.39 9.15
CA VAL A 182 2.04 21.50 8.28
C VAL A 182 3.12 21.67 7.21
N ARG A 183 2.71 21.76 5.94
CA ARG A 183 3.57 22.14 4.82
C ARG A 183 3.33 23.60 4.48
#